data_AF-A0A800K3M7-F1
#
_entry.id   AF-A0A800K3M7-F1
#
_cell.length_a   1.000
_cell.length_b   1.000
_cell.length_c   1.000
_cell.angle_alpha   90.00
_cell.angle_beta   90.00
_cell.angle_gamma   90.00
#
_symmetry.space_group_name_H-M   'P 1'
#
loop_
_entity.id
_entity.type
_entity.pdbx_description
1 polymer ?
#
loop_
_entity_poly.entity_id
_entity_poly.type
_entity_poly.pdbx_seq_one_letter_code
_entity_poly.pdbx_strand_id
1 'polypeptide(L)'
;MGLFDKKTSIDPADLTVFDLEEGFLFELDGKSWEVFREYFYDWGDEDYTKEVGVTDGDEKCFLYMEDDDEVELVFSKKIPIRSIQEDLPDIISKDDKPPTKIEYKGKTYLLDEESSGYCKEGPFEGEDEDWEKFVSWDFIDESGDFVLSVERWGDYEFEASEGKYLKESDIQDIMPSPDFNEKVKNRESEFGGAVSGIGKKVLKGCGCISLGFLGFFLLVGLIGWFSSDDPNYKSPIDQMVKEMHDKPNFSIILHDMESEGIFSKTYKHQYKLIIEKKPAKAVDENAPVNTSDAEEKADNIESKLTKWKDVSSREYKKNERNMGMEIVHKKDGKVKKQVSPPGYSHYVGNRSYGYWNGGVWSYYGRYRFMSDMFYMSAYPVNRSYYNNYYGSYYGTGRAYYGRTDSYGRSTYGTYSKYNSGRSTRYTKSSSYRGRYRSGSRASRSSRSGSRYSGGSSHRSRGGGFGK
;
A
#
# COMPACT_ATOMS: atom_id res chain seq x y z
N MET A 1 -0.32 18.36 -32.21
CA MET A 1 -1.68 18.58 -31.64
C MET A 1 -1.54 18.13 -30.20
N GLY A 2 -1.92 18.92 -29.20
CA GLY A 2 -1.47 18.62 -27.83
C GLY A 2 -2.00 17.28 -27.33
N LEU A 3 -1.23 16.57 -26.52
CA LEU A 3 -1.59 15.32 -25.83
C LEU A 3 -2.92 15.42 -25.04
N PHE A 4 -3.38 16.65 -24.75
CA PHE A 4 -4.61 16.98 -24.03
C PHE A 4 -5.74 17.58 -24.91
N ASP A 5 -5.52 17.79 -26.21
CA ASP A 5 -6.53 18.34 -27.11
C ASP A 5 -7.60 17.28 -27.42
N LYS A 6 -8.69 17.27 -26.65
CA LYS A 6 -9.83 16.37 -26.89
C LYS A 6 -10.55 16.76 -28.19
N LYS A 7 -10.60 15.85 -29.17
CA LYS A 7 -11.30 16.06 -30.46
C LYS A 7 -12.81 16.26 -30.25
N THR A 8 -13.38 17.26 -30.91
CA THR A 8 -14.81 17.65 -30.84
C THR A 8 -15.70 16.85 -31.79
N SER A 9 -15.13 16.12 -32.75
CA SER A 9 -15.83 15.15 -33.60
C SER A 9 -14.81 14.19 -34.19
N ILE A 10 -15.13 12.89 -34.27
CA ILE A 10 -14.18 11.91 -34.78
C ILE A 10 -14.85 10.95 -35.78
N ASP A 11 -14.36 10.99 -37.02
CA ASP A 11 -14.43 9.85 -37.93
C ASP A 11 -13.44 8.80 -37.40
N PRO A 12 -13.82 7.53 -37.17
CA PRO A 12 -12.89 6.49 -36.73
C PRO A 12 -11.62 6.38 -37.61
N ALA A 13 -11.68 6.80 -38.88
CA ALA A 13 -10.52 6.84 -39.76
C ALA A 13 -9.47 7.89 -39.39
N ASP A 14 -9.83 8.88 -38.56
CA ASP A 14 -8.94 9.97 -38.10
C ASP A 14 -8.35 9.70 -36.71
N LEU A 15 -8.61 8.53 -36.10
CA LEU A 15 -8.08 8.14 -34.79
C LEU A 15 -6.60 7.80 -34.88
N THR A 16 -5.81 8.32 -33.94
CA THR A 16 -4.41 7.98 -33.74
C THR A 16 -4.22 7.27 -32.41
N VAL A 17 -3.02 6.75 -32.17
CA VAL A 17 -2.67 6.07 -30.90
C VAL A 17 -2.85 6.99 -29.68
N PHE A 18 -2.67 8.29 -29.83
CA PHE A 18 -2.87 9.27 -28.75
C PHE A 18 -4.36 9.47 -28.38
N ASP A 19 -5.29 9.13 -29.27
CA ASP A 19 -6.73 9.20 -29.03
C ASP A 19 -7.29 8.01 -28.22
N LEU A 20 -6.46 7.02 -27.88
CA LEU A 20 -6.89 5.84 -27.12
C LEU A 20 -7.45 6.24 -25.74
N GLU A 21 -8.73 5.98 -25.49
CA GLU A 21 -9.42 6.22 -24.21
C GLU A 21 -9.96 4.88 -23.64
N GLU A 22 -10.35 4.88 -22.35
CA GLU A 22 -10.96 3.70 -21.73
C GLU A 22 -12.17 3.16 -22.54
N GLY A 23 -12.12 1.86 -22.83
CA GLY A 23 -13.07 1.11 -23.64
C GLY A 23 -12.75 1.05 -25.14
N PHE A 24 -11.68 1.70 -25.61
CA PHE A 24 -11.23 1.57 -27.00
C PHE A 24 -10.64 0.18 -27.26
N LEU A 25 -10.78 -0.29 -28.49
CA LEU A 25 -10.13 -1.49 -28.99
C LEU A 25 -9.08 -1.11 -30.05
N PHE A 26 -8.01 -1.89 -30.16
CA PHE A 26 -7.08 -1.82 -31.29
C PHE A 26 -6.45 -3.20 -31.53
N GLU A 27 -5.87 -3.39 -32.71
CA GLU A 27 -5.13 -4.59 -33.08
C GLU A 27 -3.62 -4.35 -32.96
N LEU A 28 -2.92 -5.29 -32.35
CA LEU A 28 -1.46 -5.32 -32.28
C LEU A 28 -0.98 -6.77 -32.34
N ASP A 29 -0.04 -7.06 -33.24
CA ASP A 29 0.50 -8.41 -33.47
C ASP A 29 -0.57 -9.48 -33.71
N GLY A 30 -1.70 -9.10 -34.35
CA GLY A 30 -2.83 -9.98 -34.64
C GLY A 30 -3.68 -10.37 -33.43
N LYS A 31 -3.56 -9.61 -32.33
CA LYS A 31 -4.42 -9.69 -31.15
C LYS A 31 -5.20 -8.38 -30.98
N SER A 32 -6.46 -8.52 -30.60
CA SER A 32 -7.29 -7.39 -30.16
C SER A 32 -6.99 -7.04 -28.70
N TRP A 33 -6.76 -5.77 -28.43
CA TRP A 33 -6.49 -5.22 -27.11
C TRP A 33 -7.56 -4.19 -26.74
N GLU A 34 -8.10 -4.30 -25.53
CA GLU A 34 -9.01 -3.32 -24.95
C GLU A 34 -8.27 -2.41 -23.98
N VAL A 35 -8.43 -1.11 -24.14
CA VAL A 35 -7.96 -0.09 -23.19
C VAL A 35 -8.85 -0.13 -21.95
N PHE A 36 -8.28 -0.46 -20.81
CA PHE A 36 -9.01 -0.51 -19.53
C PHE A 36 -8.64 0.64 -18.58
N ARG A 37 -7.61 1.45 -18.91
CA ARG A 37 -7.19 2.60 -18.10
C ARG A 37 -6.29 3.56 -18.88
N GLU A 38 -6.27 4.81 -18.44
CA GLU A 38 -5.38 5.88 -18.91
C GLU A 38 -4.46 6.36 -17.78
N TYR A 39 -3.25 6.75 -18.15
CA TYR A 39 -2.22 7.32 -17.29
C TYR A 39 -1.60 8.53 -17.99
N PHE A 40 -1.31 9.58 -17.23
CA PHE A 40 -0.64 10.78 -17.71
C PHE A 40 0.58 11.05 -16.85
N TYR A 41 1.67 11.45 -17.48
CA TYR A 41 2.91 11.80 -16.81
C TYR A 41 3.20 13.29 -17.02
N ASP A 42 3.66 13.95 -15.97
CA ASP A 42 4.20 15.31 -15.98
C ASP A 42 5.67 15.22 -15.56
N TRP A 43 6.56 15.49 -16.51
CA TRP A 43 8.00 15.42 -16.33
C TRP A 43 8.61 16.77 -15.93
N GLY A 44 7.78 17.81 -15.81
CA GLY A 44 8.21 19.20 -15.66
C GLY A 44 8.26 19.93 -17.01
N ASP A 45 8.53 21.24 -16.97
CA ASP A 45 8.75 22.08 -18.16
C ASP A 45 7.66 22.03 -19.27
N GLU A 46 6.42 21.69 -18.90
CA GLU A 46 5.28 21.45 -19.80
C GLU A 46 5.42 20.21 -20.70
N ASP A 47 6.28 19.27 -20.31
CA ASP A 47 6.46 17.97 -20.97
C ASP A 47 5.54 16.92 -20.35
N TYR A 48 4.66 16.37 -21.19
CA TYR A 48 3.66 15.41 -20.76
C TYR A 48 3.59 14.23 -21.71
N THR A 49 3.45 13.04 -21.14
CA THR A 49 3.29 11.81 -21.90
C THR A 49 2.10 11.01 -21.42
N LYS A 50 1.64 10.06 -22.24
CA LYS A 50 0.46 9.25 -21.97
C LYS A 50 0.83 7.79 -21.95
N GLU A 51 0.21 7.02 -21.08
CA GLU A 51 0.22 5.56 -21.16
C GLU A 51 -1.21 5.05 -21.06
N VAL A 52 -1.51 3.94 -21.74
CA VAL A 52 -2.77 3.23 -21.57
C VAL A 52 -2.53 1.80 -21.09
N GLY A 53 -3.32 1.38 -20.11
CA GLY A 53 -3.39 -0.01 -19.71
C GLY A 53 -4.29 -0.79 -20.65
N VAL A 54 -3.79 -1.90 -21.19
CA VAL A 54 -4.47 -2.70 -22.22
C VAL A 54 -4.57 -4.17 -21.85
N THR A 55 -5.63 -4.85 -22.32
CA THR A 55 -5.89 -6.27 -22.03
C THR A 55 -6.45 -7.00 -23.25
N ASP A 56 -5.98 -8.22 -23.52
CA ASP A 56 -6.61 -9.13 -24.49
C ASP A 56 -7.63 -10.09 -23.82
N GLY A 57 -7.76 -9.99 -22.49
CA GLY A 57 -8.63 -10.80 -21.65
C GLY A 57 -7.85 -11.83 -20.82
N ASP A 58 -6.67 -12.23 -21.29
CA ASP A 58 -5.77 -13.17 -20.60
C ASP A 58 -4.56 -12.44 -20.01
N GLU A 59 -3.96 -11.52 -20.76
CA GLU A 59 -2.77 -10.75 -20.40
C GLU A 59 -3.08 -9.26 -20.24
N LYS A 60 -2.31 -8.59 -19.37
CA LYS A 60 -2.35 -7.13 -19.20
C LYS A 60 -0.99 -6.54 -19.57
N CYS A 61 -1.04 -5.58 -20.47
CA CYS A 61 0.10 -4.85 -21.01
C CYS A 61 -0.18 -3.34 -20.98
N PHE A 62 0.82 -2.56 -21.35
CA PHE A 62 0.81 -1.11 -21.24
C PHE A 62 1.42 -0.55 -22.50
N LEU A 63 0.79 0.48 -23.05
CA LEU A 63 1.28 1.18 -24.22
C LEU A 63 1.59 2.61 -23.80
N TYR A 64 2.87 2.91 -23.67
CA TYR A 64 3.38 4.26 -23.44
C TYR A 64 3.48 5.00 -24.78
N MET A 65 3.15 6.29 -24.77
CA MET A 65 3.08 7.16 -25.93
C MET A 65 3.66 8.52 -25.59
N GLU A 66 4.60 8.96 -26.41
CA GLU A 66 5.26 10.26 -26.34
C GLU A 66 5.27 10.91 -27.73
N ASP A 67 4.91 12.20 -27.78
CA ASP A 67 4.85 13.03 -28.98
C ASP A 67 5.78 14.22 -28.78
N ASP A 68 7.07 14.04 -29.08
CA ASP A 68 8.08 15.11 -29.06
C ASP A 68 8.61 15.37 -30.49
N ASP A 69 9.87 15.03 -30.80
CA ASP A 69 10.44 15.15 -32.15
C ASP A 69 10.02 14.01 -33.09
N GLU A 70 9.95 12.79 -32.54
CA GLU A 70 9.43 11.59 -33.20
C GLU A 70 8.45 10.90 -32.24
N VAL A 71 7.44 10.21 -32.79
CA VAL A 71 6.49 9.46 -31.97
C VAL A 71 7.17 8.22 -31.42
N GLU A 72 7.29 8.16 -30.10
CA GLU A 72 7.83 6.99 -29.40
C GLU A 72 6.70 6.19 -28.75
N LEU A 73 6.66 4.89 -29.08
CA LEU A 73 5.71 3.95 -28.54
C LEU A 73 6.43 2.80 -27.86
N VAL A 74 6.09 2.50 -26.62
CA VAL A 74 6.63 1.35 -25.89
C VAL A 74 5.49 0.46 -25.42
N PHE A 75 5.47 -0.78 -25.93
CA PHE A 75 4.56 -1.80 -25.45
C PHE A 75 5.24 -2.65 -24.38
N SER A 76 4.76 -2.55 -23.16
CA SER A 76 5.41 -3.11 -21.98
C SER A 76 4.50 -4.04 -21.19
N LYS A 77 5.13 -4.93 -20.42
CA LYS A 77 4.47 -5.76 -19.42
C LYS A 77 5.25 -5.74 -18.12
N LYS A 78 4.54 -5.81 -17.00
CA LYS A 78 5.22 -5.85 -15.71
C LYS A 78 5.97 -7.13 -15.47
N ILE A 79 7.11 -6.96 -14.83
CA ILE A 79 7.95 -8.04 -14.36
C ILE A 79 8.28 -7.79 -12.89
N PRO A 80 8.48 -8.85 -12.09
CA PRO A 80 9.02 -8.67 -10.75
C PRO A 80 10.40 -8.01 -10.86
N ILE A 81 10.64 -6.87 -10.20
CA ILE A 81 11.97 -6.23 -10.19
C ILE A 81 13.10 -7.20 -9.79
N ARG A 82 12.82 -8.14 -8.88
CA ARG A 82 13.79 -9.17 -8.45
C ARG A 82 14.06 -10.25 -9.52
N SER A 83 13.29 -10.28 -10.61
CA SER A 83 13.55 -11.14 -11.78
C SER A 83 14.58 -10.55 -12.74
N ILE A 84 14.79 -9.23 -12.70
CA ILE A 84 15.92 -8.54 -13.35
C ILE A 84 17.18 -8.93 -12.59
N GLN A 85 17.24 -8.54 -11.32
CA GLN A 85 18.34 -8.85 -10.43
C GLN A 85 17.83 -8.89 -8.98
N GLU A 86 18.18 -9.96 -8.24
CA GLU A 86 17.56 -10.28 -6.94
C GLU A 86 17.72 -9.15 -5.91
N ASP A 87 18.87 -8.49 -5.89
CA ASP A 87 19.25 -7.42 -4.97
C ASP A 87 19.05 -6.00 -5.52
N LEU A 88 18.49 -5.85 -6.73
CA LEU A 88 18.29 -4.55 -7.37
C LEU A 88 17.52 -3.52 -6.51
N PRO A 89 16.40 -3.88 -5.83
CA PRO A 89 15.72 -2.95 -4.93
C PRO A 89 16.61 -2.51 -3.76
N ASP A 90 17.43 -3.43 -3.25
CA ASP A 90 18.30 -3.20 -2.10
C ASP A 90 19.49 -2.30 -2.49
N ILE A 91 19.98 -2.40 -3.73
CA ILE A 91 20.97 -1.49 -4.32
C ILE A 91 20.38 -0.08 -4.44
N ILE A 92 19.23 0.06 -5.11
CA ILE A 92 18.63 1.36 -5.36
C ILE A 92 18.24 2.06 -4.04
N SER A 93 17.65 1.34 -3.08
CA SER A 93 17.31 1.93 -1.78
C SER A 93 18.54 2.35 -0.96
N LYS A 94 19.71 1.75 -1.19
CA LYS A 94 20.93 2.06 -0.43
C LYS A 94 21.65 3.29 -0.96
N ASP A 95 21.80 3.38 -2.28
CA ASP A 95 22.63 4.40 -2.93
C ASP A 95 21.80 5.46 -3.66
N ASP A 96 20.46 5.36 -3.60
CA ASP A 96 19.50 6.23 -4.28
C ASP A 96 19.64 6.20 -5.81
N LYS A 97 20.31 5.18 -6.33
CA LYS A 97 20.69 5.03 -7.74
C LYS A 97 20.72 3.56 -8.16
N PRO A 98 20.33 3.24 -9.40
CA PRO A 98 20.49 1.90 -9.93
C PRO A 98 21.92 1.63 -10.41
N PRO A 99 22.27 0.37 -10.69
CA PRO A 99 23.43 0.03 -11.51
C PRO A 99 23.35 0.72 -12.87
N THR A 100 24.47 1.03 -13.51
CA THR A 100 24.48 1.58 -14.88
C THR A 100 24.37 0.50 -15.97
N LYS A 101 24.42 -0.77 -15.58
CA LYS A 101 24.32 -1.94 -16.46
C LYS A 101 23.63 -3.08 -15.71
N ILE A 102 22.66 -3.73 -16.34
CA ILE A 102 21.93 -4.88 -15.82
C ILE A 102 21.88 -6.01 -16.87
N GLU A 103 21.77 -7.26 -16.42
CA GLU A 103 21.63 -8.42 -17.29
C GLU A 103 20.26 -9.05 -17.04
N TYR A 104 19.47 -9.26 -18.09
CA TYR A 104 18.14 -9.83 -17.98
C TYR A 104 17.84 -10.71 -19.21
N LYS A 105 17.36 -11.93 -18.96
CA LYS A 105 17.08 -12.95 -20.01
C LYS A 105 18.23 -13.18 -21.00
N GLY A 106 19.48 -13.02 -20.55
CA GLY A 106 20.67 -13.20 -21.39
C GLY A 106 21.01 -12.01 -22.30
N LYS A 107 20.34 -10.88 -22.12
CA LYS A 107 20.68 -9.59 -22.76
C LYS A 107 21.27 -8.63 -21.75
N THR A 108 22.21 -7.81 -22.22
CA THR A 108 22.72 -6.65 -21.51
C THR A 108 21.83 -5.44 -21.78
N TYR A 109 21.47 -4.73 -20.73
CA TYR A 109 20.84 -3.42 -20.80
C TYR A 109 21.72 -2.38 -20.10
N LEU A 110 21.80 -1.19 -20.68
CA LEU A 110 22.55 -0.05 -20.15
C LEU A 110 21.57 1.02 -19.69
N LEU A 111 21.86 1.67 -18.56
CA LEU A 111 21.07 2.80 -18.08
C LEU A 111 21.17 3.93 -19.11
N ASP A 112 20.02 4.31 -19.65
CA ASP A 112 19.91 5.33 -20.68
C ASP A 112 19.39 6.64 -20.06
N GLU A 113 18.31 6.54 -19.28
CA GLU A 113 17.64 7.70 -18.71
C GLU A 113 17.36 7.55 -17.21
N GLU A 114 17.45 8.67 -16.48
CA GLU A 114 16.95 8.83 -15.12
C GLU A 114 16.04 10.06 -15.10
N SER A 115 14.76 9.83 -14.83
CA SER A 115 13.74 10.88 -14.87
C SER A 115 12.94 10.89 -13.58
N SER A 116 12.43 12.07 -13.21
CA SER A 116 11.54 12.21 -12.06
C SER A 116 10.34 13.03 -12.46
N GLY A 117 9.16 12.52 -12.19
CA GLY A 117 7.93 13.16 -12.61
C GLY A 117 6.80 12.90 -11.64
N TYR A 118 5.62 13.25 -12.09
CA TYR A 118 4.38 12.93 -11.45
C TYR A 118 3.51 12.12 -12.41
N CYS A 119 2.77 11.16 -11.88
CA CYS A 119 1.84 10.35 -12.64
C CYS A 119 0.42 10.56 -12.12
N LYS A 120 -0.53 10.72 -13.03
CA LYS A 120 -1.97 10.74 -12.76
C LYS A 120 -2.61 9.52 -13.41
N GLU A 121 -3.44 8.81 -12.66
CA GLU A 121 -4.28 7.74 -13.21
C GLU A 121 -5.71 8.24 -13.47
N GLY A 122 -6.26 7.86 -14.62
CA GLY A 122 -7.63 8.10 -15.00
C GLY A 122 -7.77 9.24 -16.01
N PRO A 123 -9.01 9.51 -16.46
CA PRO A 123 -9.24 10.53 -17.46
C PRO A 123 -8.80 11.90 -16.95
N PHE A 124 -8.32 12.74 -17.87
CA PHE A 124 -7.99 14.13 -17.56
C PHE A 124 -9.29 14.95 -17.41
N GLU A 125 -9.76 15.18 -16.18
CA GLU A 125 -10.97 15.95 -15.84
C GLU A 125 -10.67 17.23 -15.05
N GLY A 126 -10.14 18.28 -15.70
CA GLY A 126 -10.00 19.60 -15.05
C GLY A 126 -8.89 19.67 -13.98
N GLU A 127 -9.06 20.55 -12.98
CA GLU A 127 -8.09 20.86 -11.90
C GLU A 127 -7.95 19.71 -10.87
N ASP A 128 -7.70 18.48 -11.32
CA ASP A 128 -7.46 17.35 -10.42
C ASP A 128 -6.04 17.41 -9.83
N GLU A 129 -5.94 17.27 -8.50
CA GLU A 129 -4.70 17.34 -7.73
C GLU A 129 -4.04 15.96 -7.45
N ASP A 130 -4.57 14.87 -8.01
CA ASP A 130 -4.16 13.49 -7.68
C ASP A 130 -2.94 12.98 -8.48
N TRP A 131 -1.85 13.74 -8.41
CA TRP A 131 -0.56 13.42 -9.03
C TRP A 131 0.38 12.72 -8.03
N GLU A 132 0.86 11.53 -8.36
CA GLU A 132 1.81 10.76 -7.53
C GLU A 132 3.25 10.94 -8.04
N LYS A 133 4.15 11.38 -7.15
CA LYS A 133 5.57 11.56 -7.48
C LYS A 133 6.31 10.22 -7.60
N PHE A 134 7.17 10.09 -8.60
CA PHE A 134 8.03 8.94 -8.79
C PHE A 134 9.39 9.31 -9.41
N VAL A 135 10.29 8.33 -9.47
CA VAL A 135 11.55 8.35 -10.23
C VAL A 135 11.53 7.15 -11.16
N SER A 136 11.85 7.35 -12.43
CA SER A 136 12.02 6.29 -13.44
C SER A 136 13.49 6.13 -13.80
N TRP A 137 13.88 4.89 -14.09
CA TRP A 137 15.15 4.56 -14.71
C TRP A 137 14.90 3.61 -15.87
N ASP A 138 15.26 4.04 -17.06
CA ASP A 138 15.07 3.28 -18.27
C ASP A 138 16.40 2.73 -18.77
N PHE A 139 16.40 1.43 -19.07
CA PHE A 139 17.56 0.71 -19.53
C PHE A 139 17.29 0.14 -20.91
N ILE A 140 18.15 0.45 -21.87
CA ILE A 140 17.98 0.05 -23.26
C ILE A 140 18.98 -1.07 -23.59
N ASP A 141 18.54 -2.07 -24.36
CA ASP A 141 19.42 -3.13 -24.84
C ASP A 141 20.33 -2.66 -25.98
N GLU A 142 21.36 -3.46 -26.30
CA GLU A 142 22.34 -3.07 -27.33
C GLU A 142 21.73 -2.82 -28.73
N SER A 143 20.53 -3.35 -29.02
CA SER A 143 19.86 -3.11 -30.29
C SER A 143 19.00 -1.86 -30.31
N GLY A 144 18.62 -1.32 -29.15
CA GLY A 144 17.67 -0.21 -29.06
C GLY A 144 16.20 -0.63 -29.19
N ASP A 145 15.90 -1.92 -29.31
CA ASP A 145 14.54 -2.40 -29.57
C ASP A 145 13.78 -2.72 -28.27
N PHE A 146 14.51 -2.96 -27.18
CA PHE A 146 13.94 -3.38 -25.90
C PHE A 146 14.37 -2.46 -24.78
N VAL A 147 13.42 -2.20 -23.88
CA VAL A 147 13.62 -1.37 -22.70
C VAL A 147 13.24 -2.15 -21.44
N LEU A 148 14.00 -1.94 -20.37
CA LEU A 148 13.57 -2.26 -19.02
C LEU A 148 13.33 -0.94 -18.31
N SER A 149 12.12 -0.74 -17.80
CA SER A 149 11.84 0.41 -16.94
C SER A 149 11.82 -0.04 -15.49
N VAL A 150 12.44 0.74 -14.62
CA VAL A 150 12.40 0.57 -13.17
C VAL A 150 11.94 1.87 -12.54
N GLU A 151 10.81 1.83 -11.86
CA GLU A 151 10.23 3.00 -11.22
C GLU A 151 10.30 2.88 -9.70
N ARG A 152 10.44 4.02 -9.03
CA ARG A 152 10.34 4.13 -7.58
C ARG A 152 9.33 5.20 -7.17
N TRP A 153 8.33 4.75 -6.42
CA TRP A 153 7.20 5.54 -5.93
C TRP A 153 7.33 5.93 -4.45
N GLY A 154 8.33 5.36 -3.76
CA GLY A 154 8.68 5.65 -2.37
C GLY A 154 9.90 4.84 -1.92
N ASP A 155 10.34 4.99 -0.67
CA ASP A 155 11.62 4.45 -0.17
C ASP A 155 11.91 2.97 -0.52
N TYR A 156 10.86 2.14 -0.59
CA TYR A 156 10.95 0.71 -0.88
C TYR A 156 9.83 0.21 -1.82
N GLU A 157 9.23 1.13 -2.57
CA GLU A 157 8.12 0.88 -3.50
C GLU A 157 8.67 0.97 -4.92
N PHE A 158 8.94 -0.19 -5.50
CA PHE A 158 9.52 -0.33 -6.83
C PHE A 158 8.59 -1.08 -7.76
N GLU A 159 8.56 -0.65 -9.00
CA GLU A 159 7.89 -1.32 -10.10
C GLU A 159 8.89 -1.51 -11.24
N ALA A 160 8.65 -2.53 -12.07
CA ALA A 160 9.50 -2.80 -13.21
C ALA A 160 8.70 -3.39 -14.36
N SER A 161 9.09 -3.04 -15.59
CA SER A 161 8.50 -3.55 -16.82
C SER A 161 9.58 -4.00 -17.79
N GLU A 162 9.23 -4.96 -18.64
CA GLU A 162 9.97 -5.20 -19.89
C GLU A 162 9.11 -4.70 -21.04
N GLY A 163 9.71 -3.88 -21.90
CA GLY A 163 9.07 -3.24 -23.03
C GLY A 163 9.79 -3.50 -24.33
N LYS A 164 9.06 -3.28 -25.42
CA LYS A 164 9.57 -3.27 -26.78
C LYS A 164 9.08 -1.99 -27.45
N TYR A 165 9.98 -1.30 -28.15
CA TYR A 165 9.60 -0.17 -28.99
C TYR A 165 8.73 -0.64 -30.16
N LEU A 166 7.68 0.14 -30.45
CA LEU A 166 6.76 -0.08 -31.55
C LEU A 166 6.83 1.09 -32.53
N LYS A 167 6.39 0.83 -33.76
CA LYS A 167 6.06 1.88 -34.72
C LYS A 167 4.56 2.15 -34.66
N GLU A 168 4.14 3.36 -35.01
CA GLU A 168 2.71 3.67 -35.13
C GLU A 168 1.96 2.70 -36.04
N SER A 169 2.60 2.24 -37.13
CA SER A 169 2.00 1.28 -38.07
C SER A 169 1.76 -0.13 -37.49
N ASP A 170 2.35 -0.43 -36.33
CA ASP A 170 2.13 -1.70 -35.62
C ASP A 170 0.77 -1.71 -34.90
N ILE A 171 0.21 -0.53 -34.59
CA ILE A 171 -1.12 -0.35 -34.01
C ILE A 171 -2.14 -0.17 -35.14
N GLN A 172 -3.10 -1.08 -35.23
CA GLN A 172 -4.07 -1.14 -36.32
C GLN A 172 -5.49 -1.11 -35.79
N ASP A 173 -6.45 -0.79 -36.67
CA ASP A 173 -7.89 -0.91 -36.42
C ASP A 173 -8.34 -0.31 -35.06
N ILE A 174 -7.98 0.95 -34.79
CA ILE A 174 -8.43 1.66 -33.59
C ILE A 174 -9.94 1.86 -33.67
N MET A 175 -10.67 1.29 -32.72
CA MET A 175 -12.12 1.31 -32.63
C MET A 175 -12.56 1.96 -31.32
N PRO A 176 -13.35 3.05 -31.36
CA PRO A 176 -13.86 3.69 -30.16
C PRO A 176 -14.92 2.83 -29.46
N SER A 177 -15.11 3.06 -28.16
CA SER A 177 -16.18 2.42 -27.40
C SER A 177 -17.59 2.80 -27.93
N PRO A 178 -18.61 1.93 -27.81
CA PRO A 178 -19.96 2.22 -28.33
C PRO A 178 -20.59 3.49 -27.73
N ASP A 179 -20.23 3.86 -26.50
CA ASP A 179 -20.70 5.05 -25.80
C ASP A 179 -19.83 6.29 -26.07
N PHE A 180 -18.77 6.17 -26.86
CA PHE A 180 -17.82 7.25 -27.13
C PHE A 180 -18.49 8.51 -27.70
N ASN A 181 -19.41 8.35 -28.66
CA ASN A 181 -20.15 9.48 -29.24
C ASN A 181 -21.04 10.20 -28.21
N GLU A 182 -21.53 9.50 -27.19
CA GLU A 182 -22.29 10.09 -26.10
C GLU A 182 -21.35 10.82 -25.12
N LYS A 183 -20.20 10.22 -24.79
CA LYS A 183 -19.13 10.86 -24.01
C LYS A 183 -18.66 12.17 -24.66
N VAL A 184 -18.45 12.20 -25.98
CA VAL A 184 -18.08 13.43 -26.71
C VAL A 184 -19.17 14.50 -26.61
N LYS A 185 -20.45 14.14 -26.84
CA LYS A 185 -21.57 15.09 -26.72
C LYS A 185 -21.74 15.65 -25.31
N ASN A 186 -21.55 14.81 -24.29
CA ASN A 186 -21.63 15.25 -22.90
C ASN A 186 -20.51 16.24 -22.57
N ARG A 187 -19.27 15.98 -23.04
CA ARG A 187 -18.14 16.92 -22.96
C ARG A 187 -18.48 18.26 -23.62
N GLU A 188 -19.02 18.26 -24.84
CA GLU A 188 -19.45 19.51 -25.50
C GLU A 188 -20.53 20.27 -24.71
N SER A 189 -21.44 19.56 -24.04
CA SER A 189 -22.52 20.17 -23.25
C SER A 189 -22.07 20.78 -21.93
N GLU A 190 -21.08 20.19 -21.26
CA GLU A 190 -20.50 20.71 -20.01
C GLU A 190 -19.62 21.94 -20.25
N PHE A 191 -18.91 21.99 -21.38
CA PHE A 191 -18.11 23.13 -21.80
C PHE A 191 -18.89 24.19 -22.62
N GLY A 192 -20.16 23.92 -22.94
CA GLY A 192 -21.06 24.83 -23.67
C GLY A 192 -21.57 26.03 -22.86
N GLY A 193 -21.26 26.09 -21.56
CA GLY A 193 -21.58 27.20 -20.66
C GLY A 193 -20.32 27.94 -20.22
N ALA A 194 -19.91 28.95 -20.99
CA ALA A 194 -18.88 29.95 -20.66
C ALA A 194 -17.40 29.49 -20.64
N VAL A 195 -16.81 29.34 -21.84
CA VAL A 195 -15.37 29.63 -22.01
C VAL A 195 -15.15 30.49 -23.27
N SER A 196 -15.55 31.75 -23.20
CA SER A 196 -14.83 32.79 -23.94
C SER A 196 -13.81 33.43 -22.97
N GLY A 197 -12.57 32.95 -22.95
CA GLY A 197 -11.47 33.80 -22.45
C GLY A 197 -10.32 33.19 -21.65
N ILE A 198 -10.24 31.89 -21.39
CA ILE A 198 -9.12 31.36 -20.56
C ILE A 198 -8.17 30.40 -21.32
N GLY A 199 -8.63 29.67 -22.34
CA GLY A 199 -7.77 28.77 -23.15
C GLY A 199 -6.94 29.42 -24.27
N LYS A 200 -6.65 30.73 -24.23
CA LYS A 200 -5.94 31.45 -25.32
C LYS A 200 -4.70 32.23 -24.89
N LYS A 201 -4.14 31.95 -23.71
CA LYS A 201 -3.03 32.75 -23.17
C LYS A 201 -1.71 32.05 -22.88
N VAL A 202 -1.49 30.80 -23.30
CA VAL A 202 -0.18 30.15 -23.12
C VAL A 202 0.66 30.10 -24.42
N LEU A 203 0.08 30.15 -25.61
CA LEU A 203 0.87 30.10 -26.86
C LEU A 203 0.91 31.44 -27.58
N LYS A 204 1.90 32.28 -27.24
CA LYS A 204 2.56 33.25 -28.15
C LYS A 204 3.67 34.04 -27.43
N GLY A 205 4.94 33.72 -27.74
CA GLY A 205 6.03 34.66 -27.51
C GLY A 205 7.45 34.08 -27.63
N CYS A 206 8.03 34.20 -28.83
CA CYS A 206 9.46 34.39 -29.15
C CYS A 206 10.51 33.69 -28.25
N GLY A 207 11.34 32.79 -28.78
CA GLY A 207 12.38 33.13 -29.74
C GLY A 207 13.68 33.53 -29.02
N CYS A 208 14.64 32.60 -28.98
CA CYS A 208 16.08 32.74 -28.76
C CYS A 208 16.57 33.79 -27.72
N ILE A 209 17.25 33.36 -26.64
CA ILE A 209 18.54 33.92 -26.17
C ILE A 209 19.16 32.97 -25.13
N SER A 210 20.47 32.85 -25.25
CA SER A 210 21.42 32.04 -24.49
C SER A 210 21.64 32.48 -23.03
N LEU A 211 22.31 31.57 -22.29
CA LEU A 211 23.17 31.81 -21.13
C LEU A 211 22.52 32.22 -19.80
N GLY A 212 22.33 31.20 -18.95
CA GLY A 212 22.86 31.14 -17.59
C GLY A 212 22.15 31.94 -16.50
N PHE A 213 21.60 31.26 -15.50
CA PHE A 213 21.70 31.70 -14.11
C PHE A 213 21.60 30.50 -13.16
N LEU A 214 22.77 30.11 -12.66
CA LEU A 214 22.98 29.23 -11.53
C LEU A 214 22.54 29.95 -10.24
N GLY A 215 21.65 29.32 -9.48
CA GLY A 215 21.56 29.47 -8.03
C GLY A 215 20.60 30.53 -7.51
N PHE A 216 19.37 30.11 -7.16
CA PHE A 216 18.65 30.63 -5.98
C PHE A 216 17.35 29.85 -5.66
N PHE A 217 17.40 28.57 -5.28
CA PHE A 217 16.24 27.94 -4.58
C PHE A 217 16.66 26.91 -3.53
N LEU A 218 17.73 27.24 -2.80
CA LEU A 218 18.17 26.52 -1.60
C LEU A 218 17.64 27.25 -0.36
N LEU A 219 16.32 27.47 -0.23
CA LEU A 219 15.72 28.00 1.02
C LEU A 219 14.17 27.98 1.12
N VAL A 220 13.49 26.90 0.69
CA VAL A 220 12.11 26.59 1.14
C VAL A 220 11.99 25.13 1.63
N GLY A 221 13.12 24.48 1.88
CA GLY A 221 13.17 23.20 2.59
C GLY A 221 13.10 23.42 4.10
N LEU A 222 11.92 23.75 4.63
CA LEU A 222 11.50 23.57 6.03
C LEU A 222 10.19 24.36 6.26
N ILE A 223 9.10 23.61 6.47
CA ILE A 223 7.76 23.96 6.98
C ILE A 223 6.69 23.50 5.99
N GLY A 224 6.03 22.38 6.31
CA GLY A 224 4.76 21.99 5.69
C GLY A 224 4.56 20.52 5.30
N TRP A 225 5.42 19.57 5.67
CA TRP A 225 5.15 18.14 5.44
C TRP A 225 4.22 17.56 6.51
N PHE A 226 2.98 18.05 6.58
CA PHE A 226 1.85 17.39 7.22
C PHE A 226 0.56 17.86 6.55
N SER A 227 -0.20 16.90 6.02
CA SER A 227 -1.55 17.02 5.44
C SER A 227 -1.69 17.64 4.05
N SER A 228 -1.92 16.78 3.06
CA SER A 228 -3.19 16.83 2.32
C SER A 228 -3.85 15.45 2.45
N ASP A 229 -4.96 15.40 3.17
CA ASP A 229 -5.99 14.37 2.94
C ASP A 229 -6.84 14.92 1.79
N ASP A 230 -7.25 14.08 0.84
CA ASP A 230 -8.40 14.42 -0.01
C ASP A 230 -9.56 14.81 0.93
N PRO A 231 -10.04 16.07 0.90
CA PRO A 231 -11.06 16.55 1.81
C PRO A 231 -12.40 15.81 1.65
N ASN A 232 -12.59 15.03 0.58
CA ASN A 232 -13.78 14.24 0.32
C ASN A 232 -13.61 12.73 0.58
N TYR A 233 -12.40 12.23 0.88
CA TYR A 233 -12.19 10.81 1.16
C TYR A 233 -12.88 10.39 2.46
N LYS A 234 -13.84 9.46 2.32
CA LYS A 234 -14.57 8.89 3.46
C LYS A 234 -14.04 7.50 3.79
N SER A 235 -13.09 7.42 4.72
CA SER A 235 -12.57 6.15 5.23
C SER A 235 -13.70 5.16 5.55
N PRO A 236 -13.66 3.92 5.02
CA PRO A 236 -14.65 2.89 5.36
C PRO A 236 -14.73 2.61 6.85
N ILE A 237 -13.61 2.76 7.57
CA ILE A 237 -13.56 2.63 9.03
C ILE A 237 -14.44 3.70 9.69
N ASP A 238 -14.32 4.95 9.25
CA ASP A 238 -15.10 6.06 9.81
C ASP A 238 -16.59 5.95 9.48
N GLN A 239 -16.93 5.46 8.29
CA GLN A 239 -18.31 5.11 7.94
C GLN A 239 -18.86 4.04 8.89
N MET A 240 -18.13 2.95 9.13
CA MET A 240 -18.54 1.88 10.03
C MET A 240 -18.66 2.35 11.49
N VAL A 241 -17.72 3.19 11.96
CA VAL A 241 -17.79 3.80 13.30
C VAL A 241 -19.04 4.67 13.44
N LYS A 242 -19.38 5.44 12.41
CA LYS A 242 -20.59 6.28 12.37
C LYS A 242 -21.87 5.45 12.31
N GLU A 243 -21.91 4.40 11.48
CA GLU A 243 -23.05 3.48 11.40
C GLU A 243 -23.32 2.78 12.74
N MET A 244 -22.26 2.41 13.47
CA MET A 244 -22.35 1.72 14.76
C MET A 244 -22.29 2.68 15.97
N HIS A 245 -22.51 3.98 15.77
CA HIS A 245 -22.40 4.97 16.85
C HIS A 245 -23.40 4.71 18.00
N ASP A 246 -24.53 4.08 17.72
CA ASP A 246 -25.58 3.71 18.68
C ASP A 246 -25.20 2.47 19.52
N LYS A 247 -24.21 1.69 19.07
CA LYS A 247 -23.76 0.49 19.78
C LYS A 247 -22.88 0.87 20.96
N PRO A 248 -23.06 0.24 22.14
CA PRO A 248 -22.27 0.56 23.32
C PRO A 248 -20.80 0.16 23.13
N ASN A 249 -20.57 -1.04 22.59
CA ASN A 249 -19.24 -1.59 22.35
C ASN A 249 -19.17 -2.31 21.00
N PHE A 250 -18.05 -2.15 20.31
CA PHE A 250 -17.75 -2.89 19.08
C PHE A 250 -16.25 -3.00 18.85
N SER A 251 -15.82 -3.97 18.04
CA SER A 251 -14.47 -4.09 17.51
C SER A 251 -14.51 -4.21 16.00
N ILE A 252 -13.61 -3.50 15.32
CA ILE A 252 -13.34 -3.62 13.89
C ILE A 252 -11.99 -4.29 13.73
N ILE A 253 -11.99 -5.50 13.19
CA ILE A 253 -10.78 -6.28 12.89
C ILE A 253 -10.52 -6.20 11.40
N LEU A 254 -9.28 -5.88 11.02
CA LEU A 254 -8.83 -6.01 9.64
C LEU A 254 -8.72 -7.50 9.31
N HIS A 255 -9.70 -8.03 8.60
CA HIS A 255 -9.82 -9.47 8.38
C HIS A 255 -8.86 -9.96 7.30
N ASP A 256 -8.87 -9.27 6.16
CA ASP A 256 -8.03 -9.52 5.00
C ASP A 256 -7.79 -8.22 4.23
N MET A 257 -6.79 -8.22 3.36
CA MET A 257 -6.44 -7.10 2.49
C MET A 257 -6.17 -7.65 1.09
N GLU A 258 -6.42 -6.87 0.05
CA GLU A 258 -5.93 -7.17 -1.28
C GLU A 258 -5.60 -5.88 -2.02
N SER A 259 -4.60 -5.95 -2.89
CA SER A 259 -4.31 -4.91 -3.84
C SER A 259 -4.51 -5.52 -5.21
N GLU A 260 -5.39 -4.93 -6.00
CA GLU A 260 -5.65 -5.30 -7.39
C GLU A 260 -5.21 -4.14 -8.28
N GLY A 261 -4.66 -4.46 -9.44
CA GLY A 261 -4.13 -3.45 -10.34
C GLY A 261 -2.61 -3.39 -10.30
N ILE A 262 -2.07 -2.89 -11.40
CA ILE A 262 -0.66 -3.03 -11.73
C ILE A 262 0.00 -1.65 -11.72
N PHE A 263 -0.60 -0.60 -12.30
CA PHE A 263 -0.03 0.77 -12.40
C PHE A 263 -0.77 1.79 -11.52
N SER A 264 -1.98 1.44 -11.10
CA SER A 264 -2.56 1.93 -9.86
C SER A 264 -3.22 0.77 -9.16
N LYS A 265 -3.04 0.76 -7.85
CA LYS A 265 -3.56 -0.29 -7.00
C LYS A 265 -4.90 0.18 -6.46
N THR A 266 -5.97 -0.50 -6.85
CA THR A 266 -7.18 -0.51 -6.03
C THR A 266 -6.88 -1.31 -4.78
N TYR A 267 -6.87 -0.60 -3.66
CA TYR A 267 -6.61 -1.20 -2.37
C TYR A 267 -7.94 -1.54 -1.73
N LYS A 268 -8.10 -2.79 -1.35
CA LYS A 268 -9.34 -3.27 -0.74
C LYS A 268 -9.04 -3.87 0.62
N HIS A 269 -9.88 -3.51 1.58
CA HIS A 269 -9.90 -4.14 2.89
C HIS A 269 -11.18 -4.93 3.08
N GLN A 270 -11.06 -6.05 3.77
CA GLN A 270 -12.19 -6.76 4.34
C GLN A 270 -12.11 -6.67 5.86
N TYR A 271 -13.24 -6.36 6.50
CA TYR A 271 -13.30 -6.20 7.95
C TYR A 271 -14.21 -7.23 8.58
N LYS A 272 -13.85 -7.66 9.79
CA LYS A 272 -14.72 -8.43 10.67
C LYS A 272 -15.19 -7.52 11.80
N LEU A 273 -16.48 -7.25 11.83
CA LEU A 273 -17.15 -6.47 12.86
C LEU A 273 -17.60 -7.40 13.97
N ILE A 274 -17.36 -7.00 15.21
CA ILE A 274 -17.84 -7.69 16.41
C ILE A 274 -18.62 -6.68 17.21
N ILE A 275 -19.92 -6.91 17.35
CA ILE A 275 -20.87 -5.95 17.89
C ILE A 275 -21.48 -6.53 19.16
N GLU A 276 -21.42 -5.77 20.25
CA GLU A 276 -22.14 -6.09 21.48
C GLU A 276 -23.52 -5.45 21.44
N LYS A 277 -24.56 -6.28 21.29
CA LYS A 277 -25.97 -5.85 21.27
C LYS A 277 -26.42 -5.41 22.65
N LYS A 278 -25.94 -6.11 23.69
CA LYS A 278 -26.28 -5.88 25.09
C LYS A 278 -25.07 -6.19 25.96
N PRO A 279 -24.85 -5.42 27.05
CA PRO A 279 -23.76 -5.67 27.98
C PRO A 279 -23.83 -7.11 28.51
N ALA A 280 -22.69 -7.79 28.56
CA ALA A 280 -22.59 -9.04 29.32
C ALA A 280 -22.99 -8.80 30.79
N LYS A 281 -23.61 -9.82 31.43
CA LYS A 281 -23.93 -9.75 32.86
C LYS A 281 -22.67 -9.42 33.65
N ALA A 282 -22.75 -8.41 34.52
CA ALA A 282 -21.64 -8.08 35.41
C ALA A 282 -21.36 -9.28 36.33
N VAL A 283 -20.09 -9.63 36.45
CA VAL A 283 -19.62 -10.69 37.34
C VAL A 283 -18.85 -10.04 38.48
N ASP A 284 -19.11 -10.45 39.72
CA ASP A 284 -18.32 -10.03 40.87
C ASP A 284 -16.86 -10.48 40.68
N GLU A 285 -15.95 -9.51 40.73
CA GLU A 285 -14.52 -9.71 40.52
C GLU A 285 -13.85 -10.62 41.57
N ASN A 286 -14.52 -10.87 42.69
CA ASN A 286 -14.06 -11.78 43.74
C ASN A 286 -14.79 -13.13 43.74
N ALA A 287 -15.86 -13.28 42.95
CA ALA A 287 -16.61 -14.55 42.91
C ALA A 287 -15.76 -15.68 42.32
N PRO A 288 -15.88 -16.92 42.84
CA PRO A 288 -15.19 -18.07 42.28
C PRO A 288 -15.58 -18.25 40.82
N VAL A 289 -14.62 -18.68 39.99
CA VAL A 289 -14.86 -18.98 38.58
C VAL A 289 -15.78 -20.19 38.50
N ASN A 290 -17.04 -19.97 38.12
CA ASN A 290 -17.95 -21.06 37.85
C ASN A 290 -17.80 -21.52 36.39
N THR A 291 -17.44 -22.79 36.20
CA THR A 291 -17.30 -23.40 34.87
C THR A 291 -18.46 -24.33 34.52
N SER A 292 -19.39 -24.55 35.46
CA SER A 292 -20.46 -25.54 35.35
C SER A 292 -21.71 -25.07 34.61
N ASP A 293 -21.72 -23.83 34.14
CA ASP A 293 -22.93 -23.27 33.55
C ASP A 293 -22.99 -23.70 32.09
N ALA A 294 -23.70 -24.81 31.85
CA ALA A 294 -24.27 -25.19 30.57
C ALA A 294 -25.35 -24.17 30.18
N GLU A 295 -24.95 -22.90 30.07
CA GLU A 295 -25.78 -21.83 29.56
C GLU A 295 -25.82 -21.91 28.04
N GLU A 296 -26.98 -21.57 27.48
CA GLU A 296 -27.13 -21.38 26.05
C GLU A 296 -26.08 -20.40 25.52
N LYS A 297 -25.61 -20.66 24.29
CA LYS A 297 -24.67 -19.78 23.58
C LYS A 297 -25.17 -18.34 23.68
N ALA A 298 -24.31 -17.44 24.13
CA ALA A 298 -24.68 -16.05 24.32
C ALA A 298 -25.12 -15.40 22.99
N ASP A 299 -26.23 -14.67 23.02
CA ASP A 299 -26.85 -13.99 21.88
C ASP A 299 -26.53 -12.48 21.80
N ASN A 300 -25.84 -11.97 22.82
CA ASN A 300 -25.50 -10.56 22.96
C ASN A 300 -24.31 -10.11 22.10
N ILE A 301 -23.59 -11.04 21.47
CA ILE A 301 -22.46 -10.76 20.57
C ILE A 301 -22.79 -11.24 19.16
N GLU A 302 -22.64 -10.34 18.20
CA GLU A 302 -22.77 -10.64 16.77
C GLU A 302 -21.43 -10.42 16.06
N SER A 303 -21.11 -11.30 15.12
CA SER A 303 -19.97 -11.13 14.21
C SER A 303 -20.44 -11.01 12.77
N LYS A 304 -19.99 -10.00 12.06
CA LYS A 304 -20.31 -9.77 10.64
C LYS A 304 -19.05 -9.56 9.83
N LEU A 305 -18.92 -10.27 8.72
CA LEU A 305 -17.88 -10.01 7.74
C LEU A 305 -18.40 -8.99 6.73
N THR A 306 -17.60 -7.97 6.40
CA THR A 306 -17.98 -7.00 5.38
C THR A 306 -17.75 -7.56 3.98
N LYS A 307 -18.41 -6.96 2.98
CA LYS A 307 -17.89 -7.01 1.62
C LYS A 307 -16.51 -6.32 1.59
N TRP A 308 -15.73 -6.59 0.54
CA TRP A 308 -14.54 -5.80 0.25
C TRP A 308 -14.92 -4.31 0.11
N LYS A 309 -14.08 -3.46 0.66
CA LYS A 309 -14.25 -2.00 0.68
C LYS A 309 -12.98 -1.38 0.12
N ASP A 310 -13.13 -0.52 -0.87
CA ASP A 310 -12.02 0.26 -1.39
C ASP A 310 -11.50 1.22 -0.31
N VAL A 311 -10.18 1.35 -0.23
CA VAL A 311 -9.47 2.22 0.69
C VAL A 311 -8.40 2.97 -0.08
N SER A 312 -7.97 4.13 0.43
CA SER A 312 -6.83 4.83 -0.14
C SER A 312 -5.52 4.05 0.07
N SER A 313 -4.55 4.31 -0.80
CA SER A 313 -3.17 3.79 -0.68
C SER A 313 -2.57 4.05 0.70
N ARG A 314 -2.77 5.26 1.24
CA ARG A 314 -2.36 5.68 2.59
C ARG A 314 -2.98 4.78 3.67
N GLU A 315 -4.27 4.52 3.59
CA GLU A 315 -4.97 3.70 4.59
C GLU A 315 -4.56 2.23 4.49
N TYR A 316 -4.30 1.73 3.28
CA TYR A 316 -3.74 0.40 3.05
C TYR A 316 -2.32 0.27 3.63
N LYS A 317 -1.42 1.20 3.29
CA LYS A 317 -0.03 1.24 3.79
C LYS A 317 0.04 1.38 5.31
N LYS A 318 -0.79 2.24 5.90
CA LYS A 318 -0.94 2.37 7.36
C LYS A 318 -1.32 1.04 8.02
N ASN A 319 -2.04 0.18 7.30
CA ASN A 319 -2.56 -1.09 7.79
C ASN A 319 -1.83 -2.33 7.25
N GLU A 320 -0.77 -2.15 6.48
CA GLU A 320 -0.03 -3.23 5.82
C GLU A 320 0.44 -4.30 6.82
N ARG A 321 0.77 -3.91 8.07
CA ARG A 321 1.19 -4.82 9.15
C ARG A 321 0.05 -5.28 10.06
N ASN A 322 -1.16 -4.77 9.87
CA ASN A 322 -2.28 -4.89 10.80
C ASN A 322 -3.31 -5.95 10.39
N MET A 323 -3.09 -6.72 9.32
CA MET A 323 -4.02 -7.78 8.94
C MET A 323 -4.12 -8.80 10.08
N GLY A 324 -5.35 -9.23 10.37
CA GLY A 324 -5.69 -10.04 11.53
C GLY A 324 -5.68 -9.30 12.87
N MET A 325 -5.49 -7.97 12.89
CA MET A 325 -5.51 -7.15 14.11
C MET A 325 -6.83 -6.41 14.25
N GLU A 326 -7.19 -6.11 15.49
CA GLU A 326 -8.19 -5.08 15.78
C GLU A 326 -7.57 -3.70 15.51
N ILE A 327 -8.24 -2.87 14.72
CA ILE A 327 -7.77 -1.54 14.32
C ILE A 327 -8.59 -0.41 14.95
N VAL A 328 -9.84 -0.71 15.33
CA VAL A 328 -10.72 0.19 16.08
C VAL A 328 -11.52 -0.61 17.09
N HIS A 329 -11.71 -0.05 18.26
CA HIS A 329 -12.73 -0.50 19.20
C HIS A 329 -13.50 0.66 19.80
N LYS A 330 -14.72 0.37 20.21
CA LYS A 330 -15.51 1.18 21.12
C LYS A 330 -15.71 0.39 22.40
N LYS A 331 -15.33 1.02 23.51
CA LYS A 331 -15.51 0.47 24.85
C LYS A 331 -16.10 1.55 25.75
N ASP A 332 -17.18 1.20 26.44
CA ASP A 332 -17.91 2.08 27.37
C ASP A 332 -18.26 3.43 26.71
N GLY A 333 -18.74 3.38 25.46
CA GLY A 333 -19.09 4.57 24.70
C GLY A 333 -17.92 5.30 24.02
N LYS A 334 -16.66 4.96 24.34
CA LYS A 334 -15.47 5.66 23.83
C LYS A 334 -14.83 4.90 22.69
N VAL A 335 -14.70 5.56 21.53
CA VAL A 335 -14.03 5.01 20.35
C VAL A 335 -12.52 5.27 20.45
N LYS A 336 -11.71 4.25 20.15
CA LYS A 336 -10.26 4.35 19.98
C LYS A 336 -9.84 3.68 18.68
N LYS A 337 -9.13 4.42 17.82
CA LYS A 337 -8.47 3.90 16.62
C LYS A 337 -7.07 3.37 16.96
N GLN A 338 -6.99 2.24 17.66
CA GLN A 338 -5.73 1.65 18.12
C GLN A 338 -5.58 0.21 17.64
N VAL A 339 -4.40 -0.08 17.11
CA VAL A 339 -4.03 -1.42 16.63
C VAL A 339 -3.68 -2.34 17.80
N SER A 340 -4.38 -3.46 17.94
CA SER A 340 -4.12 -4.45 18.98
C SER A 340 -4.55 -5.86 18.58
N PRO A 341 -4.05 -6.92 19.26
CA PRO A 341 -4.49 -8.27 18.96
C PRO A 341 -6.00 -8.42 19.19
N PRO A 342 -6.72 -9.20 18.37
CA PRO A 342 -8.17 -9.29 18.46
C PRO A 342 -8.67 -9.66 19.86
N GLY A 343 -9.60 -8.86 20.37
CA GLY A 343 -10.25 -9.07 21.66
C GLY A 343 -9.51 -8.51 22.88
N TYR A 344 -8.26 -8.03 22.75
CA TYR A 344 -7.47 -7.50 23.86
C TYR A 344 -8.05 -6.22 24.47
N SER A 345 -8.75 -5.40 23.68
CA SER A 345 -9.26 -4.10 24.12
C SER A 345 -10.46 -4.21 25.07
N HIS A 346 -11.33 -5.21 24.88
CA HIS A 346 -12.61 -5.30 25.59
C HIS A 346 -12.92 -6.66 26.20
N TYR A 347 -12.58 -7.76 25.52
CA TYR A 347 -13.09 -9.09 25.87
C TYR A 347 -12.09 -9.92 26.69
N VAL A 348 -10.82 -9.90 26.32
CA VAL A 348 -9.76 -10.59 27.07
C VAL A 348 -9.50 -9.84 28.37
N GLY A 349 -9.38 -10.58 29.47
CA GLY A 349 -9.18 -9.98 30.80
C GLY A 349 -10.46 -9.48 31.46
N ASN A 350 -11.59 -9.47 30.74
CA ASN A 350 -12.89 -9.08 31.27
C ASN A 350 -13.62 -10.28 31.87
N ARG A 351 -13.83 -10.25 33.19
CA ARG A 351 -14.42 -11.35 33.97
C ARG A 351 -15.87 -11.68 33.61
N SER A 352 -16.57 -10.83 32.87
CA SER A 352 -17.91 -11.13 32.36
C SER A 352 -17.90 -12.12 31.19
N TYR A 353 -16.76 -12.27 30.51
CA TYR A 353 -16.62 -13.12 29.33
C TYR A 353 -15.83 -14.40 29.59
N GLY A 354 -14.89 -14.36 30.53
CA GLY A 354 -14.03 -15.48 30.81
C GLY A 354 -13.12 -15.27 32.00
N TYR A 355 -12.08 -16.09 32.05
CA TYR A 355 -11.12 -16.14 33.14
C TYR A 355 -9.76 -16.57 32.62
N TRP A 356 -8.74 -16.36 33.44
CA TRP A 356 -7.39 -16.83 33.17
C TRP A 356 -7.18 -18.21 33.79
N ASN A 357 -6.84 -19.20 32.99
CA ASN A 357 -6.50 -20.56 33.40
C ASN A 357 -5.00 -20.82 33.17
N GLY A 358 -4.22 -21.00 34.24
CA GLY A 358 -2.78 -21.28 34.11
C GLY A 358 -1.99 -20.22 33.31
N GLY A 359 -2.47 -18.98 33.28
CA GLY A 359 -1.87 -17.90 32.48
C GLY A 359 -2.33 -17.82 31.03
N VAL A 360 -3.34 -18.60 30.62
CA VAL A 360 -3.99 -18.51 29.29
C VAL A 360 -5.44 -18.05 29.45
N TRP A 361 -5.91 -17.17 28.57
CA TRP A 361 -7.31 -16.73 28.61
C TRP A 361 -8.26 -17.85 28.18
N SER A 362 -9.36 -18.03 28.89
CA SER A 362 -10.42 -19.01 28.62
C SER A 362 -11.78 -18.35 28.74
N TYR A 363 -12.63 -18.46 27.71
CA TYR A 363 -14.01 -17.98 27.76
C TYR A 363 -14.91 -18.95 28.53
N TYR A 364 -15.94 -18.43 29.21
CA TYR A 364 -16.99 -19.29 29.76
C TYR A 364 -17.72 -20.05 28.64
N GLY A 365 -18.39 -21.15 28.98
CA GLY A 365 -19.07 -22.02 28.01
C GLY A 365 -19.97 -21.27 27.02
N ARG A 366 -20.84 -20.38 27.52
CA ARG A 366 -21.71 -19.53 26.69
C ARG A 366 -20.98 -18.64 25.69
N TYR A 367 -19.72 -18.27 25.96
CA TYR A 367 -18.86 -17.42 25.15
C TYR A 367 -17.74 -18.20 24.43
N ARG A 368 -17.74 -19.53 24.48
CA ARG A 368 -16.67 -20.36 23.89
C ARG A 368 -16.45 -20.08 22.41
N PHE A 369 -17.50 -19.72 21.67
CA PHE A 369 -17.45 -19.32 20.26
C PHE A 369 -16.53 -18.10 20.01
N MET A 370 -16.26 -17.29 21.02
CA MET A 370 -15.35 -16.14 20.90
C MET A 370 -13.91 -16.58 20.69
N SER A 371 -13.52 -17.77 21.14
CA SER A 371 -12.21 -18.34 20.83
C SER A 371 -12.01 -18.51 19.33
N ASP A 372 -13.02 -18.97 18.60
CA ASP A 372 -12.92 -19.09 17.14
C ASP A 372 -13.09 -17.72 16.48
N MET A 373 -13.95 -16.87 17.03
CA MET A 373 -14.17 -15.51 16.55
C MET A 373 -12.87 -14.69 16.49
N PHE A 374 -11.99 -14.86 17.48
CA PHE A 374 -10.70 -14.18 17.60
C PHE A 374 -9.49 -15.07 17.26
N TYR A 375 -9.71 -16.27 16.71
CA TYR A 375 -8.66 -17.23 16.34
C TYR A 375 -7.77 -17.68 17.50
N MET A 376 -8.28 -17.64 18.73
CA MET A 376 -7.58 -18.07 19.94
C MET A 376 -7.49 -19.58 20.10
N SER A 377 -8.32 -20.36 19.39
CA SER A 377 -8.20 -21.82 19.36
C SER A 377 -6.87 -22.28 18.75
N ALA A 378 -6.35 -21.54 17.77
CA ALA A 378 -5.04 -21.78 17.16
C ALA A 378 -3.92 -20.96 17.84
N TYR A 379 -4.25 -19.77 18.36
CA TYR A 379 -3.29 -18.88 19.03
C TYR A 379 -3.81 -18.43 20.40
N PRO A 380 -3.67 -19.27 21.45
CA PRO A 380 -4.15 -18.95 22.79
C PRO A 380 -3.50 -17.69 23.36
N VAL A 381 -4.30 -16.86 24.02
CA VAL A 381 -3.83 -15.58 24.58
C VAL A 381 -3.14 -15.81 25.91
N ASN A 382 -1.86 -15.43 25.97
CA ASN A 382 -1.06 -15.53 27.19
C ASN A 382 -1.18 -14.25 28.06
N ARG A 383 -1.32 -14.45 29.37
CA ARG A 383 -1.45 -13.39 30.38
C ARG A 383 -0.25 -12.44 30.39
N SER A 384 0.97 -12.93 30.17
CA SER A 384 2.16 -12.09 30.10
C SER A 384 2.06 -11.09 28.94
N TYR A 385 1.60 -11.54 27.77
CA TYR A 385 1.44 -10.68 26.59
C TYR A 385 0.30 -9.68 26.77
N TYR A 386 -0.81 -10.13 27.36
CA TYR A 386 -1.91 -9.25 27.73
C TYR A 386 -1.48 -8.17 28.73
N ASN A 387 -0.77 -8.54 29.79
CA ASN A 387 -0.28 -7.58 30.79
C ASN A 387 0.69 -6.57 30.17
N ASN A 388 1.54 -6.99 29.25
CA ASN A 388 2.44 -6.10 28.53
C ASN A 388 1.64 -5.10 27.66
N TYR A 389 0.69 -5.58 26.86
CA TYR A 389 -0.21 -4.71 26.10
C TYR A 389 -0.92 -3.69 27.00
N TYR A 390 -1.58 -4.17 28.06
CA TYR A 390 -2.40 -3.32 28.92
C TYR A 390 -1.54 -2.31 29.70
N GLY A 391 -0.37 -2.74 30.19
CA GLY A 391 0.51 -1.92 31.00
C GLY A 391 1.34 -0.89 30.21
N SER A 392 1.63 -1.12 28.92
CA SER A 392 2.57 -0.28 28.17
C SER A 392 2.04 0.27 26.83
N TYR A 393 1.00 -0.34 26.27
CA TYR A 393 0.52 0.01 24.91
C TYR A 393 -0.91 0.55 24.92
N TYR A 394 -1.81 0.01 25.74
CA TYR A 394 -3.23 0.40 25.75
C TYR A 394 -3.46 1.89 26.06
N GLY A 395 -2.66 2.47 26.97
CA GLY A 395 -2.76 3.89 27.32
C GLY A 395 -2.03 4.83 26.37
N THR A 396 -1.04 4.33 25.62
CA THR A 396 -0.15 5.16 24.79
C THR A 396 -0.62 5.29 23.34
N GLY A 397 -1.65 4.54 22.95
CA GLY A 397 -2.12 4.48 21.56
C GLY A 397 -1.21 3.71 20.61
N ARG A 398 -0.10 3.13 21.12
CA ARG A 398 0.86 2.39 20.30
C ARG A 398 0.29 1.04 19.86
N ALA A 399 0.64 0.64 18.63
CA ALA A 399 0.34 -0.69 18.11
C ALA A 399 1.09 -1.77 18.89
N TYR A 400 0.43 -2.89 19.19
CA TYR A 400 1.04 -4.03 19.88
C TYR A 400 0.98 -5.30 19.04
N TYR A 401 2.14 -5.79 18.62
CA TYR A 401 2.28 -7.00 17.79
C TYR A 401 2.75 -8.23 18.57
N GLY A 402 2.86 -8.14 19.90
CA GLY A 402 3.39 -9.21 20.75
C GLY A 402 4.91 -9.35 20.68
N ARG A 403 5.42 -10.48 21.17
CA ARG A 403 6.87 -10.76 21.17
C ARG A 403 7.37 -11.05 19.77
N THR A 404 8.57 -10.56 19.47
CA THR A 404 9.31 -10.87 18.24
C THR A 404 10.21 -12.09 18.48
N ASP A 405 10.19 -13.06 17.58
CA ASP A 405 11.09 -14.21 17.64
C ASP A 405 12.53 -13.88 17.18
N SER A 406 13.43 -14.85 17.26
CA SER A 406 14.84 -14.68 16.86
C SER A 406 15.03 -14.34 15.37
N TYR A 407 13.98 -14.47 14.57
CA TYR A 407 13.96 -14.19 13.13
C TYR A 407 13.20 -12.89 12.81
N GLY A 408 12.94 -12.05 13.81
CA GLY A 408 12.25 -10.77 13.58
C GLY A 408 10.75 -10.88 13.36
N ARG A 409 10.14 -12.08 13.51
CA ARG A 409 8.69 -12.25 13.31
C ARG A 409 7.91 -11.96 14.57
N SER A 410 6.95 -11.06 14.48
CA SER A 410 6.02 -10.75 15.57
C SER A 410 5.05 -11.90 15.85
N THR A 411 4.40 -11.86 17.01
CA THR A 411 3.38 -12.85 17.40
C THR A 411 2.08 -12.61 16.63
N TYR A 412 1.70 -11.35 16.45
CA TYR A 412 0.49 -10.90 15.77
C TYR A 412 0.81 -9.92 14.62
N GLY A 413 -0.16 -9.68 13.74
CA GLY A 413 -0.04 -8.82 12.55
C GLY A 413 0.21 -9.61 11.27
N THR A 414 0.20 -8.92 10.12
CA THR A 414 0.21 -9.51 8.78
C THR A 414 1.30 -10.58 8.57
N TYR A 415 2.52 -10.29 9.00
CA TYR A 415 3.70 -11.12 8.80
C TYR A 415 3.98 -12.12 9.94
N SER A 416 3.03 -12.24 10.88
CA SER A 416 3.20 -13.04 12.08
C SER A 416 2.85 -14.51 11.90
N LYS A 417 3.22 -15.31 12.90
CA LYS A 417 2.75 -16.71 12.99
C LYS A 417 1.22 -16.77 13.03
N TYR A 418 0.56 -15.85 13.74
CA TYR A 418 -0.90 -15.77 13.86
C TYR A 418 -1.60 -15.80 12.49
N ASN A 419 -1.08 -15.09 11.48
CA ASN A 419 -1.67 -15.11 10.14
C ASN A 419 -1.07 -16.17 9.21
N SER A 420 0.12 -16.73 9.51
CA SER A 420 0.73 -17.78 8.68
C SER A 420 -0.13 -19.05 8.55
N GLY A 421 -1.00 -19.32 9.52
CA GLY A 421 -1.95 -20.45 9.51
C GLY A 421 -3.37 -20.08 9.09
N ARG A 422 -3.70 -18.80 8.87
CA ARG A 422 -5.02 -18.40 8.37
C ARG A 422 -4.99 -18.50 6.84
N SER A 423 -5.89 -19.29 6.25
CA SER A 423 -6.03 -19.39 4.78
C SER A 423 -6.81 -18.17 4.25
N THR A 424 -6.17 -17.01 4.20
CA THR A 424 -6.74 -15.80 3.57
C THR A 424 -6.20 -15.59 2.17
N ARG A 425 -6.81 -14.73 1.35
CA ARG A 425 -6.36 -14.51 -0.03
C ARG A 425 -5.00 -13.82 -0.05
N TYR A 426 -4.81 -12.83 0.83
CA TYR A 426 -3.55 -12.12 1.02
C TYR A 426 -2.39 -13.05 1.41
N THR A 427 -2.64 -14.02 2.29
CA THR A 427 -1.61 -14.96 2.74
C THR A 427 -1.24 -16.02 1.70
N LYS A 428 -2.05 -16.19 0.65
CA LYS A 428 -1.82 -17.06 -0.52
C LYS A 428 -1.15 -16.34 -1.69
N SER A 429 -1.35 -15.04 -1.85
CA SER A 429 -0.65 -14.19 -2.83
C SER A 429 0.80 -13.96 -2.38
N SER A 430 1.72 -14.86 -2.78
CA SER A 430 3.02 -15.04 -2.14
C SER A 430 4.16 -14.13 -2.64
N SER A 431 3.90 -12.89 -3.07
CA SER A 431 4.97 -11.95 -3.45
C SER A 431 5.60 -11.22 -2.25
N TYR A 432 4.86 -11.01 -1.16
CA TYR A 432 5.33 -10.28 0.04
C TYR A 432 6.02 -11.15 1.10
N ARG A 433 5.92 -12.49 1.04
CA ARG A 433 6.59 -13.40 2.00
C ARG A 433 8.12 -13.40 1.86
N GLY A 434 8.65 -13.02 0.69
CA GLY A 434 10.08 -13.02 0.38
C GLY A 434 10.88 -11.91 1.05
N ARG A 435 10.32 -10.69 1.17
CA ARG A 435 11.03 -9.50 1.68
C ARG A 435 11.51 -9.60 3.14
N TYR A 436 10.85 -10.41 3.98
CA TYR A 436 11.20 -10.49 5.42
C TYR A 436 12.21 -11.58 5.77
N ARG A 437 12.56 -12.50 4.86
CA ARG A 437 13.55 -13.54 5.14
C ARG A 437 15.00 -13.10 4.87
N SER A 438 15.22 -12.05 4.06
CA SER A 438 16.55 -11.55 3.71
C SER A 438 17.12 -10.53 4.72
N GLY A 439 16.30 -9.93 5.56
CA GLY A 439 16.73 -8.93 6.55
C GLY A 439 17.19 -9.49 7.90
N SER A 440 18.12 -10.45 7.96
CA SER A 440 18.73 -10.91 9.24
C SER A 440 20.07 -11.64 9.06
N ARG A 441 21.07 -10.96 8.50
CA ARG A 441 22.49 -11.26 8.81
C ARG A 441 23.22 -9.97 9.19
N ALA A 442 22.68 -9.26 10.17
CA ALA A 442 23.53 -8.39 10.98
C ALA A 442 24.38 -9.31 11.87
N SER A 443 25.66 -9.42 11.54
CA SER A 443 26.69 -9.95 12.41
C SER A 443 26.50 -9.36 13.81
N ARG A 444 26.15 -10.23 14.77
CA ARG A 444 26.20 -9.89 16.19
C ARG A 444 27.63 -9.44 16.48
N SER A 445 27.83 -8.14 16.67
CA SER A 445 29.00 -7.64 17.40
C SER A 445 28.87 -8.17 18.83
N SER A 446 29.50 -9.30 19.08
CA SER A 446 29.81 -9.74 20.43
C SER A 446 30.71 -8.67 21.03
N ARG A 447 30.18 -7.90 22.00
CA ARG A 447 31.02 -7.15 22.93
C ARG A 447 31.96 -8.17 23.57
N SER A 448 33.20 -8.19 23.12
CA SER A 448 34.28 -8.93 23.75
C SER A 448 34.49 -8.32 25.13
N GLY A 449 34.12 -9.09 26.15
CA GLY A 449 34.60 -8.83 27.50
C GLY A 449 36.10 -9.13 27.53
N SER A 450 36.93 -8.11 27.38
CA SER A 450 38.36 -8.20 27.70
C SER A 450 38.51 -8.32 29.21
N ARG A 451 38.54 -9.57 29.68
CA ARG A 451 39.22 -9.94 30.92
C ARG A 451 40.70 -9.64 30.75
N TYR A 452 41.19 -8.61 31.43
CA TYR A 452 42.59 -8.56 31.82
C TYR A 452 42.70 -9.31 33.14
N SER A 453 43.32 -10.49 33.14
CA SER A 453 43.72 -11.21 34.35
C SER A 453 45.20 -11.59 34.24
N GLY A 454 45.98 -11.14 35.21
CA GLY A 454 47.38 -11.49 35.43
C GLY A 454 48.22 -10.24 35.68
N GLY A 455 48.86 -10.02 36.82
CA GLY A 455 49.01 -10.82 38.03
C GLY A 455 50.09 -10.19 38.92
N SER A 456 50.18 -10.71 40.14
CA SER A 456 51.24 -10.56 41.16
C SER A 456 51.21 -9.37 42.12
N SER A 457 51.23 -9.72 43.42
CA SER A 457 51.81 -9.09 44.63
C SER A 457 51.89 -7.56 44.69
N HIS A 458 51.56 -6.89 45.80
CA HIS A 458 52.37 -6.85 47.02
C HIS A 458 51.52 -6.54 48.28
N ARG A 459 52.02 -7.05 49.41
CA ARG A 459 51.59 -6.78 50.80
C ARG A 459 51.99 -5.37 51.26
N SER A 460 51.11 -4.70 52.01
CA SER A 460 51.41 -3.82 53.16
C SER A 460 50.05 -3.37 53.77
N ARG A 461 49.64 -3.83 54.96
CA ARG A 461 49.92 -3.31 56.33
C ARG A 461 49.50 -1.85 56.56
N GLY A 462 48.59 -1.68 57.54
CA GLY A 462 48.16 -0.41 58.18
C GLY A 462 46.63 -0.30 58.13
N GLY A 463 45.83 -0.45 59.19
CA GLY A 463 46.03 -0.08 60.59
C GLY A 463 45.55 1.36 60.79
N GLY A 464 44.29 1.55 61.23
CA GLY A 464 43.74 2.89 61.48
C GLY A 464 42.31 2.88 62.01
N PHE A 465 42.17 2.90 63.33
CA PHE A 465 40.96 3.27 64.09
C PHE A 465 40.67 4.77 63.95
N GLY A 466 39.40 5.19 64.06
CA GLY A 466 39.07 6.60 64.30
C GLY A 466 37.59 6.96 64.26
N LYS A 467 36.92 6.76 65.41
CA LYS A 467 35.67 7.36 65.92
C LYS A 467 34.38 7.30 65.10
#